data_AF-A0A816HDL9-F1
#
_entry.id   AF-A0A816HDL9-F1
#
_cell.length_a   1.000
_cell.length_b   1.000
_cell.length_c   1.000
_cell.angle_alpha   90.00
_cell.angle_beta   90.00
_cell.angle_gamma   90.00
#
_symmetry.space_group_name_H-M   'P 1'
#
loop_
_entity.id
_entity.type
_entity.pdbx_description
1 polymer ?
#
loop_
_entity_poly.entity_id
_entity_poly.type
_entity_poly.pdbx_seq_one_letter_code
_entity_poly.pdbx_strand_id
1 'polypeptide(L)'
;PSIFLTLNPADIHSPVTLYFAGVKLDLDNVQAEQLMDTYRRAEIVASHPVATAKFFHTLISNILDTMIIGGVLGPVKAYFGTVESQGRGSLHLHLLIWLDIKIKPTDMKEKVQDSNFRERLIAYLEDLIKEDLDGFKDIKIQDSSSPSASDHSPQLATDTIYTALRTVEFTNSERNADHSNPSTV
;
A
#
# COMPACT_ATOMS: atom_id res chain seq x y z
N PRO A 1 -0.18 -5.56 -21.38
CA PRO A 1 -0.36 -5.75 -19.92
C PRO A 1 -1.87 -5.77 -19.63
N SER A 2 -2.32 -6.60 -18.70
CA SER A 2 -3.72 -6.61 -18.26
C SER A 2 -4.01 -5.45 -17.32
N ILE A 3 -3.03 -5.07 -16.50
CA ILE A 3 -3.13 -3.97 -15.53
C ILE A 3 -1.87 -3.09 -15.66
N PHE A 4 -2.09 -1.78 -15.63
CA PHE A 4 -1.06 -0.76 -15.40
C PHE A 4 -1.29 -0.21 -13.99
N LEU A 5 -0.31 -0.33 -13.11
CA LEU A 5 -0.40 0.08 -11.71
C LEU A 5 0.76 1.01 -11.36
N THR A 6 0.49 2.06 -10.59
CA THR A 6 1.52 2.91 -10.00
C THR A 6 1.40 2.84 -8.48
N LEU A 7 2.48 2.47 -7.81
CA LEU A 7 2.57 2.48 -6.34
C LEU A 7 3.44 3.67 -5.93
N ASN A 8 2.82 4.70 -5.33
CA ASN A 8 3.48 5.92 -4.89
C ASN A 8 3.32 6.10 -3.37
N PRO A 9 4.03 5.31 -2.55
CA PRO A 9 3.91 5.40 -1.11
C PRO A 9 4.47 6.72 -0.59
N ALA A 10 3.74 7.33 0.37
CA ALA A 10 4.16 8.57 1.01
C ALA A 10 5.09 8.27 2.19
N ASP A 11 6.38 8.53 2.03
CA ASP A 11 7.41 8.35 3.05
C ASP A 11 7.25 9.30 4.24
N ILE A 12 6.87 10.56 4.01
CA ILE A 12 6.65 11.60 5.04
C ILE A 12 5.58 11.22 6.06
N HIS A 13 4.60 10.40 5.69
CA HIS A 13 3.49 10.02 6.58
C HIS A 13 3.63 8.60 7.13
N SER A 14 4.75 7.91 6.87
CA SER A 14 4.94 6.52 7.24
C SER A 14 5.71 6.40 8.58
N PRO A 15 5.10 5.79 9.62
CA PRO A 15 5.80 5.46 10.86
C PRO A 15 6.99 4.52 10.63
N VAL A 16 6.91 3.65 9.62
CA VAL A 16 7.99 2.74 9.23
C VAL A 16 9.22 3.51 8.71
N THR A 17 9.00 4.58 7.93
CA THR A 17 10.10 5.45 7.50
C THR A 17 10.78 6.11 8.68
N LEU A 18 10.00 6.63 9.65
CA LEU A 18 10.53 7.26 10.86
C LEU A 18 11.32 6.26 11.72
N TYR A 19 10.82 5.03 11.86
CA TYR A 19 11.51 3.95 12.53
C TYR A 19 12.87 3.65 11.87
N PHE A 20 12.91 3.52 10.54
CA PHE A 20 14.18 3.34 9.82
C PHE A 20 15.11 4.55 9.90
N ALA A 21 14.59 5.75 10.12
CA ALA A 21 15.36 6.96 10.38
C ALA A 21 15.87 7.05 11.83
N GLY A 22 15.59 6.05 12.68
CA GLY A 22 16.07 5.98 14.05
C GLY A 22 15.15 6.65 15.09
N VAL A 23 13.94 7.05 14.69
CA VAL A 23 12.93 7.51 15.65
C VAL A 23 12.47 6.29 16.47
N LYS A 24 12.50 6.42 17.80
CA LYS A 24 12.06 5.36 18.71
C LYS A 24 10.54 5.24 18.67
N LEU A 25 10.06 4.32 17.84
CA LEU A 25 8.65 4.00 17.67
C LEU A 25 8.43 2.52 17.97
N ASP A 26 7.36 2.23 18.70
CA ASP A 26 6.77 0.91 18.75
C ASP A 26 5.81 0.78 17.56
N LEU A 27 6.22 0.02 16.53
CA LEU A 27 5.43 -0.14 15.32
C LEU A 27 4.12 -0.91 15.55
N ASP A 28 4.00 -1.64 16.65
CA ASP A 28 2.77 -2.35 17.01
C ASP A 28 1.77 -1.48 17.78
N ASN A 29 2.21 -0.31 18.27
CA ASN A 29 1.39 0.59 19.08
C ASN A 29 1.75 2.07 18.87
N VAL A 30 1.75 2.51 17.61
CA VAL A 30 2.07 3.89 17.23
C VAL A 30 1.00 4.86 17.76
N GLN A 31 1.42 5.81 18.60
CA GLN A 31 0.55 6.89 19.07
C GLN A 31 0.66 8.12 18.16
N ALA A 32 -0.46 8.82 17.94
CA ALA A 32 -0.50 9.98 17.04
C ALA A 32 0.47 11.10 17.47
N GLU A 33 0.62 11.30 18.77
CA GLU A 33 1.50 12.32 19.36
C GLU A 33 2.99 12.05 19.07
N GLN A 34 3.35 10.79 18.82
CA GLN A 34 4.73 10.39 18.48
C GLN A 34 5.09 10.70 17.02
N LEU A 35 4.08 10.93 16.16
CA LEU A 35 4.30 11.17 14.73
C LEU A 35 4.71 12.60 14.40
N MET A 36 4.82 13.48 15.41
CA MET A 36 5.23 14.88 15.25
C MET A 36 4.35 15.62 14.23
N ASP A 37 4.67 16.87 13.92
CA ASP A 37 4.01 17.57 12.81
C ASP A 37 4.62 17.17 11.44
N THR A 38 3.90 17.51 10.36
CA THR A 38 4.30 17.20 8.98
C THR A 38 5.64 17.80 8.60
N TYR A 39 5.96 19.00 9.08
CA TYR A 39 7.22 19.67 8.77
C TYR A 39 8.40 18.92 9.40
N ARG A 40 8.29 18.54 10.67
CA ARG A 40 9.34 17.78 11.36
C ARG A 40 9.55 16.40 10.74
N ARG A 41 8.49 15.72 10.30
CA ARG A 41 8.63 14.46 9.56
C ARG A 41 9.35 14.66 8.22
N ALA A 42 8.99 15.71 7.47
CA ALA A 42 9.65 16.02 6.21
C ALA A 42 11.15 16.32 6.38
N GLU A 43 11.53 17.04 7.44
CA GLU A 43 12.93 17.30 7.79
C GLU A 43 13.71 16.01 8.09
N ILE A 44 13.11 15.09 8.87
CA ILE A 44 13.71 13.78 9.17
C ILE A 44 13.89 12.97 7.87
N VAL A 45 12.85 12.88 7.04
CA VAL A 45 12.86 12.15 5.76
C VAL A 45 13.95 12.70 4.83
N ALA A 46 14.03 14.03 4.68
CA ALA A 46 15.04 14.68 3.85
C ALA A 46 16.47 14.42 4.33
N SER A 47 16.65 14.30 5.66
CA SER A 47 17.96 14.05 6.28
C SER A 47 18.38 12.58 6.26
N HIS A 48 17.47 11.64 5.95
CA HIS A 48 17.72 10.19 6.02
C HIS A 48 17.32 9.45 4.72
N PRO A 49 17.96 9.74 3.57
CA PRO A 49 17.59 9.13 2.28
C PRO A 49 17.73 7.60 2.22
N VAL A 50 18.58 7.01 3.08
CA VAL A 50 18.68 5.54 3.18
C VAL A 50 17.44 4.96 3.87
N ALA A 51 16.87 5.66 4.85
CA ALA A 51 15.65 5.21 5.54
C ALA A 51 14.45 5.21 4.58
N THR A 52 14.34 6.24 3.72
CA THR A 52 13.28 6.34 2.71
C THR A 52 13.40 5.24 1.66
N ALA A 53 14.61 4.96 1.18
CA ALA A 53 14.87 3.86 0.25
C ALA A 53 14.54 2.48 0.86
N LYS A 54 14.91 2.25 2.13
CA LYS A 54 14.58 1.02 2.86
C LYS A 54 13.07 0.86 3.03
N PHE A 55 12.36 1.91 3.45
CA PHE A 55 10.91 1.90 3.54
C PHE A 55 10.27 1.53 2.20
N PHE A 56 10.66 2.21 1.12
CA PHE A 56 10.14 1.95 -0.21
C PHE A 56 10.38 0.49 -0.62
N HIS A 57 11.61 0.01 -0.50
CA HIS A 57 11.96 -1.36 -0.85
C HIS A 57 11.14 -2.39 -0.05
N THR A 58 11.11 -2.25 1.28
CA THR A 58 10.36 -3.16 2.15
C THR A 58 8.88 -3.18 1.79
N LEU A 59 8.25 -2.01 1.64
CA LEU A 59 6.83 -1.93 1.32
C LEU A 59 6.53 -2.54 -0.06
N ILE A 60 7.31 -2.19 -1.08
CA ILE A 60 7.10 -2.69 -2.44
C ILE A 60 7.32 -4.20 -2.54
N SER A 61 8.40 -4.73 -1.95
CA SER A 61 8.63 -6.17 -1.92
C SER A 61 7.47 -6.92 -1.26
N ASN A 62 6.97 -6.43 -0.13
CA ASN A 62 5.82 -7.02 0.53
C ASN A 62 4.55 -6.96 -0.34
N ILE A 63 4.27 -5.82 -1.00
CA ILE A 63 3.13 -5.71 -1.92
C ILE A 63 3.25 -6.72 -3.07
N LEU A 64 4.43 -6.84 -3.68
CA LEU A 64 4.67 -7.77 -4.78
C LEU A 64 4.49 -9.21 -4.33
N ASP A 65 5.09 -9.62 -3.21
CA ASP A 65 5.07 -11.00 -2.76
C ASP A 65 3.70 -11.40 -2.21
N THR A 66 3.11 -10.57 -1.35
CA THR A 66 1.88 -10.94 -0.62
C THR A 66 0.61 -10.65 -1.38
N MET A 67 0.55 -9.57 -2.17
CA MET A 67 -0.69 -9.17 -2.86
C MET A 67 -0.66 -9.52 -4.34
N ILE A 68 0.41 -9.18 -5.05
CA ILE A 68 0.47 -9.42 -6.50
C ILE A 68 0.69 -10.90 -6.79
N ILE A 69 1.79 -11.47 -6.30
CA ILE A 69 2.11 -12.89 -6.44
C ILE A 69 1.17 -13.74 -5.57
N GLY A 70 0.82 -13.25 -4.38
CA GLY A 70 -0.16 -13.90 -3.50
C GLY A 70 -1.59 -13.94 -4.03
N GLY A 71 -1.88 -13.28 -5.17
CA GLY A 71 -3.06 -13.58 -5.98
C GLY A 71 -4.29 -12.71 -5.71
N VAL A 72 -4.14 -11.54 -5.09
CA VAL A 72 -5.24 -10.56 -4.92
C VAL A 72 -5.87 -10.18 -6.26
N LEU A 73 -5.07 -10.10 -7.32
CA LEU A 73 -5.52 -9.79 -8.68
C LEU A 73 -5.90 -11.04 -9.51
N GLY A 74 -5.90 -12.22 -8.88
CA GLY A 74 -5.96 -13.52 -9.53
C GLY A 74 -4.59 -14.01 -10.02
N PRO A 75 -4.54 -15.14 -10.75
CA PRO A 75 -3.27 -15.72 -11.22
C PRO A 75 -2.47 -14.76 -12.10
N VAL A 76 -1.23 -14.49 -11.71
CA VAL A 76 -0.29 -13.62 -12.44
C VAL A 76 0.61 -14.48 -13.32
N LYS A 77 0.67 -14.16 -14.62
CA LYS A 77 1.58 -14.80 -15.58
C LYS A 77 2.97 -14.17 -15.57
N ALA A 78 3.02 -12.85 -15.46
CA ALA A 78 4.25 -12.07 -15.39
C ALA A 78 3.97 -10.67 -14.85
N TYR A 79 5.00 -10.02 -14.29
CA TYR A 79 5.01 -8.59 -14.05
C TYR A 79 6.37 -8.00 -14.43
N PHE A 80 6.38 -6.69 -14.71
CA PHE A 80 7.59 -5.91 -14.96
C PHE A 80 7.41 -4.54 -14.33
N GLY A 81 8.43 -4.05 -13.62
CA GLY A 81 8.33 -2.74 -12.96
C GLY A 81 9.61 -1.91 -13.03
N THR A 82 9.43 -0.59 -13.02
CA THR A 82 10.50 0.41 -13.02
C THR A 82 10.33 1.36 -11.84
N VAL A 83 11.42 1.60 -11.13
CA VAL A 83 11.47 2.53 -10.00
C VAL A 83 11.96 3.88 -10.50
N GLU A 84 11.23 4.94 -10.17
CA GLU A 84 11.56 6.31 -10.55
C GLU A 84 11.50 7.24 -9.34
N SER A 85 12.38 8.24 -9.31
CA SER A 85 12.30 9.34 -8.36
C SER A 85 11.25 10.34 -8.85
N GLN A 86 10.28 10.69 -8.02
CA GLN A 86 9.35 11.77 -8.35
C GLN A 86 9.96 13.16 -8.08
N GLY A 87 9.28 14.22 -8.53
CA GLY A 87 9.75 15.61 -8.41
C GLY A 87 10.02 16.11 -6.99
N ARG A 88 9.60 15.38 -5.95
CA ARG A 88 9.90 15.65 -4.53
C ARG A 88 10.92 14.68 -3.90
N GLY A 89 11.64 13.91 -4.72
CA GLY A 89 12.75 13.06 -4.30
C GLY A 89 12.38 11.66 -3.79
N SER A 90 11.13 11.39 -3.40
CA SER A 90 10.74 10.02 -3.02
C SER A 90 10.62 9.09 -4.23
N LEU A 91 10.59 7.78 -3.96
CA LEU A 91 10.49 6.75 -4.99
C LEU A 91 9.03 6.36 -5.25
N HIS A 92 8.72 6.00 -6.50
CA HIS A 92 7.48 5.33 -6.88
C HIS A 92 7.78 4.20 -7.87
N LEU A 93 6.89 3.21 -7.94
CA LEU A 93 7.00 2.07 -8.84
C LEU A 93 5.92 2.17 -9.91
N HIS A 94 6.32 2.16 -11.17
CA HIS A 94 5.44 1.83 -12.30
C HIS A 94 5.49 0.32 -12.53
N LEU A 95 4.32 -0.32 -12.63
CA LEU A 95 4.20 -1.77 -12.74
C LEU A 95 3.25 -2.16 -13.88
N LEU A 96 3.73 -3.04 -14.75
CA LEU A 96 2.97 -3.74 -15.77
C LEU A 96 2.70 -5.15 -15.29
N ILE A 97 1.43 -5.56 -15.23
CA ILE A 97 1.04 -6.90 -14.80
C ILE A 97 0.28 -7.60 -15.92
N TRP A 98 0.63 -8.85 -16.19
CA TRP A 98 -0.08 -9.75 -17.09
C TRP A 98 -0.74 -10.84 -16.27
N LEU A 99 -2.07 -10.81 -16.22
CA LEU A 99 -2.89 -11.82 -15.57
C LEU A 99 -3.06 -13.03 -16.50
N ASP A 100 -3.14 -14.23 -15.93
CA ASP A 100 -3.50 -15.46 -16.67
C ASP A 100 -5.03 -15.56 -16.83
N ILE A 101 -5.58 -14.63 -17.61
CA ILE A 101 -7.03 -14.54 -17.86
C ILE A 101 -7.41 -15.51 -18.96
N LYS A 102 -8.29 -16.46 -18.63
CA LYS A 102 -8.83 -17.45 -19.59
C LYS A 102 -10.05 -16.95 -20.37
N ILE A 103 -10.68 -15.86 -19.93
CA ILE A 103 -11.87 -15.25 -20.53
C ILE A 103 -11.45 -14.14 -21.49
N LYS A 104 -11.90 -14.21 -22.74
CA LYS A 104 -11.69 -13.14 -23.73
C LYS A 104 -12.77 -12.05 -23.61
N PRO A 105 -12.54 -10.83 -24.11
CA PRO A 105 -13.55 -9.78 -24.12
C PRO A 105 -14.88 -10.18 -24.78
N THR A 106 -14.83 -11.03 -25.81
CA THR A 106 -16.02 -11.59 -26.48
C THR A 106 -16.83 -12.48 -25.56
N ASP A 107 -16.17 -13.38 -24.82
CA ASP A 107 -16.81 -14.29 -23.88
C ASP A 107 -17.46 -13.51 -22.74
N MET A 108 -16.85 -12.38 -22.33
CA MET A 108 -17.45 -11.45 -21.38
C MET A 108 -18.72 -10.81 -21.91
N LYS A 109 -18.69 -10.31 -23.16
CA LYS A 109 -19.86 -9.70 -23.79
C LYS A 109 -21.05 -10.67 -23.86
N GLU A 110 -20.78 -11.94 -24.14
CA GLU A 110 -21.78 -13.01 -24.15
C GLU A 110 -22.29 -13.32 -22.74
N LYS A 111 -21.38 -13.51 -21.77
CA LYS A 111 -21.75 -13.80 -20.37
C LYS A 111 -22.58 -12.70 -19.73
N VAL A 112 -22.34 -11.43 -20.05
CA VAL A 112 -23.11 -10.30 -19.51
C VAL A 112 -24.56 -10.28 -20.01
N GLN A 113 -24.91 -11.02 -21.07
CA GLN A 113 -26.31 -11.16 -21.50
C GLN A 113 -27.13 -11.96 -20.47
N ASP A 114 -26.52 -12.93 -19.80
CA ASP A 114 -27.13 -13.69 -18.70
C ASP A 114 -27.37 -12.79 -17.48
N SER A 115 -28.62 -12.72 -17.03
CA SER A 115 -29.01 -11.80 -15.94
C SER A 115 -28.37 -12.18 -14.62
N ASN A 116 -28.26 -13.47 -14.30
CA ASN A 116 -27.64 -13.95 -13.06
C ASN A 116 -26.15 -13.58 -13.03
N PHE A 117 -25.41 -13.84 -14.11
CA PHE A 117 -24.01 -13.44 -14.20
C PHE A 117 -23.85 -11.92 -14.05
N ARG A 118 -24.67 -11.13 -14.74
CA ARG A 118 -24.63 -9.67 -14.69
C ARG A 118 -24.90 -9.13 -13.30
N GLU A 119 -25.92 -9.63 -12.61
CA GLU A 119 -26.27 -9.22 -11.24
C GLU A 119 -25.16 -9.54 -10.26
N ARG A 120 -24.55 -10.73 -10.35
CA ARG A 120 -23.39 -11.09 -9.50
C ARG A 120 -22.17 -10.23 -9.79
N LEU A 121 -21.93 -9.89 -11.06
CA LEU A 121 -20.81 -9.01 -11.44
C LEU A 121 -21.01 -7.60 -10.85
N ILE A 122 -22.23 -7.06 -10.90
CA ILE A 122 -22.55 -5.76 -10.29
C ILE A 122 -22.32 -5.82 -8.78
N ALA A 123 -22.88 -6.82 -8.09
CA ALA A 123 -22.70 -6.96 -6.64
C ALA A 123 -21.23 -7.06 -6.23
N TYR A 124 -20.41 -7.77 -7.01
CA TYR A 124 -18.96 -7.84 -6.79
C TYR A 124 -18.27 -6.48 -6.97
N LEU A 125 -18.62 -5.73 -8.01
CA LEU A 125 -18.06 -4.40 -8.24
C LEU A 125 -18.49 -3.40 -7.16
N GLU A 126 -19.73 -3.47 -6.68
CA GLU A 126 -20.24 -2.63 -5.59
C GLU A 126 -19.58 -2.95 -4.23
N ASP A 127 -19.18 -4.21 -3.99
CA ASP A 127 -18.43 -4.57 -2.78
C ASP A 127 -16.97 -4.06 -2.81
N LEU A 128 -16.36 -4.01 -4.00
CA LEU A 128 -14.98 -3.55 -4.17
C LEU A 128 -14.86 -2.03 -4.30
N ILE A 129 -15.73 -1.40 -5.07
CA ILE A 129 -15.67 0.02 -5.39
C ILE A 129 -16.45 0.77 -4.32
N LYS A 130 -15.72 1.34 -3.36
CA LYS A 130 -16.27 2.20 -2.32
C LYS A 130 -15.76 3.62 -2.53
N GLU A 131 -16.68 4.57 -2.47
CA GLU A 131 -16.38 6.00 -2.39
C GLU A 131 -16.85 6.48 -1.02
N ASP A 132 -15.93 7.01 -0.22
CA ASP A 132 -16.26 7.63 1.05
C ASP A 132 -16.43 9.14 0.83
N LEU A 133 -17.69 9.58 0.82
CA LEU A 133 -18.07 10.99 0.76
C LEU A 133 -18.51 11.52 2.12
N ASP A 134 -18.40 10.73 3.19
CA ASP A 134 -18.99 11.10 4.48
C ASP A 134 -18.34 12.36 5.06
N GLY A 135 -17.04 12.57 4.82
CA GLY A 135 -16.33 13.81 5.17
C GLY A 135 -16.76 15.06 4.38
N PHE A 136 -17.51 14.91 3.27
CA PHE A 136 -18.01 16.03 2.45
C PHE A 136 -19.45 16.41 2.77
N LYS A 137 -20.20 15.56 3.49
CA LYS A 137 -21.62 15.81 3.82
C LYS A 137 -21.81 16.96 4.81
N ASP A 138 -20.80 17.25 5.63
CA ASP A 138 -20.84 18.29 6.66
C ASP A 138 -20.17 19.62 6.26
N ILE A 139 -19.57 19.70 5.06
CA ILE A 139 -19.06 20.97 4.53
C ILE A 139 -20.26 21.76 3.97
N LYS A 140 -21.02 22.37 4.88
CA LYS A 140 -21.85 23.52 4.50
C LYS A 140 -20.89 24.59 3.99
N ILE A 141 -21.04 25.00 2.74
CA ILE A 141 -20.37 26.17 2.18
C ILE A 141 -20.74 27.35 3.09
N GLN A 142 -19.87 27.69 4.03
CA GLN A 142 -19.97 28.94 4.76
C GLN A 142 -19.51 30.02 3.80
N ASP A 143 -20.42 30.95 3.48
CA ASP A 143 -20.04 32.20 2.84
C ASP A 143 -18.84 32.80 3.56
N SER A 144 -17.84 33.15 2.78
CA SER A 144 -16.50 33.56 3.21
C SER A 144 -16.53 34.61 4.31
N SER A 145 -16.09 34.24 5.51
CA SER A 145 -15.36 35.14 6.41
C SER A 145 -14.42 34.38 7.36
N SER A 146 -13.15 34.29 6.94
CA SER A 146 -11.92 34.05 7.73
C SER A 146 -11.49 32.59 8.02
N PRO A 147 -10.17 32.27 7.98
CA PRO A 147 -9.67 30.90 8.01
C PRO A 147 -9.18 30.45 9.39
N SER A 148 -9.48 29.22 9.78
CA SER A 148 -8.61 28.42 10.63
C SER A 148 -8.58 26.97 10.11
N ALA A 149 -7.37 26.47 9.85
CA ALA A 149 -7.14 25.15 9.29
C ALA A 149 -6.99 24.12 10.42
N SER A 150 -7.76 23.03 10.35
CA SER A 150 -7.49 21.80 11.08
C SER A 150 -7.57 20.61 10.12
N ASP A 151 -6.45 19.93 9.99
CA ASP A 151 -6.16 18.85 9.06
C ASP A 151 -6.67 17.51 9.64
N HIS A 152 -7.63 16.87 8.97
CA HIS A 152 -8.15 15.54 9.35
C HIS A 152 -7.49 14.46 8.47
N SER A 153 -6.72 13.56 9.10
CA SER A 153 -6.08 12.42 8.45
C SER A 153 -7.03 11.20 8.36
N PRO A 154 -7.04 10.43 7.26
CA PRO A 154 -7.85 9.21 7.16
C PRO A 154 -7.12 8.00 7.76
N GLN A 155 -7.63 7.50 8.89
CA GLN A 155 -7.07 6.39 9.67
C GLN A 155 -7.22 5.01 8.99
N LEU A 156 -8.09 4.85 7.99
CA LEU A 156 -8.64 3.55 7.58
C LEU A 156 -7.76 2.72 6.62
N ALA A 157 -6.76 3.33 5.95
CA ALA A 157 -5.87 2.62 5.02
C ALA A 157 -4.69 1.89 5.71
N THR A 158 -4.58 2.06 7.02
CA THR A 158 -3.44 1.73 7.86
C THR A 158 -3.41 0.21 8.16
N ASP A 159 -4.53 -0.36 8.59
CA ASP A 159 -4.58 -1.70 9.21
C ASP A 159 -4.24 -2.87 8.28
N THR A 160 -4.59 -2.76 6.99
CA THR A 160 -4.32 -3.83 6.00
C THR A 160 -2.83 -3.98 5.71
N ILE A 161 -2.06 -2.89 5.73
CA ILE A 161 -0.62 -2.89 5.44
C ILE A 161 0.17 -3.46 6.64
N TYR A 162 -0.21 -3.11 7.88
CA TYR A 162 0.46 -3.63 9.09
C TYR A 162 0.27 -5.14 9.25
N THR A 163 -0.89 -5.67 8.86
CA THR A 163 -1.18 -7.12 8.92
C THR A 163 -0.30 -7.91 7.94
N ALA A 164 -0.04 -7.37 6.74
CA ALA A 164 0.83 -8.01 5.76
C ALA A 164 2.31 -8.02 6.20
N LEU A 165 2.79 -6.93 6.83
CA LEU A 165 4.16 -6.84 7.36
C LEU A 165 4.41 -7.84 8.51
N ARG A 166 3.43 -8.05 9.39
CA ARG A 166 3.53 -9.06 10.49
C ARG A 166 3.72 -10.50 9.99
N THR A 167 3.14 -10.83 8.85
CA THR A 167 3.23 -12.20 8.30
C THR A 167 4.64 -12.50 7.76
N VAL A 168 5.34 -11.47 7.28
CA VAL A 168 6.69 -11.62 6.71
C VAL A 168 7.78 -11.71 7.79
N GLU A 169 7.61 -11.05 8.94
CA GLU A 169 8.56 -11.21 10.05
C GLU A 169 8.51 -12.62 10.67
N PHE A 170 7.32 -13.24 10.74
CA PHE A 170 7.17 -14.63 11.18
C PHE A 170 7.83 -15.64 10.22
N THR A 171 7.69 -15.45 8.90
CA THR A 171 8.30 -16.38 7.93
C THR A 171 9.82 -16.21 7.79
N ASN A 172 10.39 -15.07 8.19
CA ASN A 172 11.83 -14.86 8.22
C ASN A 172 12.49 -15.30 9.54
N SER A 173 11.76 -15.30 10.66
CA SER A 173 12.27 -15.89 11.91
C SER A 173 12.33 -17.42 11.86
N GLU A 174 11.38 -18.06 11.17
CA GLU A 174 11.40 -19.52 10.95
C GLU A 174 12.52 -19.97 9.98
N ARG A 175 12.84 -19.17 8.96
CA ARG A 175 13.94 -19.47 8.02
C ARG A 175 15.34 -19.31 8.62
N ASN A 176 15.50 -18.48 9.65
CA ASN A 176 16.79 -18.27 10.32
C ASN A 176 17.04 -19.24 11.50
N ALA A 177 16.05 -20.02 11.90
CA ALA A 177 16.20 -21.03 12.96
C ALA A 177 16.84 -22.36 12.46
N ASP A 178 16.82 -22.62 11.14
CA ASP A 178 17.20 -23.92 10.56
C ASP A 178 18.69 -24.01 10.13
N HIS A 179 19.53 -23.05 10.52
CA HIS A 179 20.95 -23.00 10.19
C HIS A 179 21.88 -22.92 11.42
N SER A 180 21.56 -23.66 12.48
CA SER A 180 22.49 -23.94 13.59
C SER A 180 23.17 -25.32 13.43
N ASN A 181 24.24 -25.32 12.63
CA ASN A 181 25.48 -26.12 12.67
C ASN A 181 25.51 -27.49 13.41
N PRO A 182 25.84 -28.62 12.73
CA PRO A 182 26.42 -29.78 13.39
C PRO A 182 27.95 -29.68 13.44
N SER A 183 28.44 -29.70 14.67
CA SER A 183 29.81 -29.71 15.17
C SER A 183 30.86 -30.47 14.35
N THR A 184 31.99 -29.81 14.11
CA THR A 184 33.33 -30.44 14.02
C THR A 184 33.68 -31.14 15.34
N VAL A 185 33.92 -32.46 15.30
CA VAL A 185 35.19 -33.20 15.60
C VAL A 185 35.02 -34.61 15.06
#